data_AF-A0A1V4QUQ3-F1
#
_entry.id   AF-A0A1V4QUQ3-F1
#
_cell.length_a   1.000
_cell.length_b   1.000
_cell.length_c   1.000
_cell.angle_alpha   90.00
_cell.angle_beta   90.00
_cell.angle_gamma   90.00
#
_symmetry.space_group_name_H-M   'P 1'
#
loop_
_entity.id
_entity.type
_entity.pdbx_description
1 polymer ?
#
loop_
_entity_poly.entity_id
_entity_poly.type
_entity_poly.pdbx_seq_one_letter_code
_entity_poly.pdbx_strand_id
1 'polypeptide(L)'
;MNRPGWAAAMIINPQVPLHRLILSLSKALDCADAEVVDHQLRTAYVATALARQMDFTKEELLHVFHAAALHDIGMMQAEERLQAMRHRDRQAEYATGQRHLARIRDNPPVPVVQPVG
;
A
#
# COMPACT_ATOMS: atom_id res chain seq x y z
N MET A 1 15.19 13.76 -42.49
CA MET A 1 14.46 12.71 -41.74
C MET A 1 13.84 13.35 -40.50
N ASN A 2 12.52 13.50 -40.50
CA ASN A 2 11.77 14.19 -39.44
C ASN A 2 11.43 13.18 -38.35
N ARG A 3 11.83 13.42 -37.10
CA ARG A 3 11.40 12.59 -35.96
C ARG A 3 9.91 12.86 -35.69
N PRO A 4 9.07 11.83 -35.51
CA PRO A 4 7.63 12.04 -35.28
C PRO A 4 7.38 12.73 -33.92
N GLY A 5 6.43 13.66 -33.89
CA GLY A 5 6.14 14.57 -32.77
C GLY A 5 5.69 13.92 -31.45
N TRP A 6 5.53 12.60 -31.39
CA TRP A 6 5.24 11.87 -30.15
C TRP A 6 6.49 11.64 -29.28
N ALA A 7 7.69 11.78 -29.84
CA ALA A 7 8.93 11.64 -29.09
C ALA A 7 9.16 12.74 -28.03
N ALA A 8 8.33 13.80 -28.02
CA ALA A 8 8.44 14.96 -27.15
C ALA A 8 7.78 14.80 -25.76
N ALA A 9 7.06 13.70 -25.50
CA ALA A 9 6.35 13.48 -24.24
C ALA A 9 6.98 12.39 -23.37
N MET A 10 8.30 12.25 -23.38
CA MET A 10 8.99 11.31 -22.51
C MET A 10 9.19 11.97 -21.14
N ILE A 11 8.54 11.43 -20.10
CA ILE A 11 8.79 11.84 -18.72
C ILE A 11 10.17 11.28 -18.32
N ILE A 12 11.19 12.13 -18.35
CA ILE A 12 12.56 11.76 -17.98
C ILE A 12 12.81 12.25 -16.55
N ASN A 13 13.15 11.33 -15.65
CA ASN A 13 13.47 11.57 -14.23
C ASN A 13 12.40 12.37 -13.44
N PRO A 14 11.14 11.91 -13.38
CA PRO A 14 10.10 12.62 -12.65
C PRO A 14 10.41 12.65 -11.15
N GLN A 15 10.34 13.83 -10.55
CA GLN A 15 10.38 13.99 -9.10
C GLN A 15 8.94 14.06 -8.59
N VAL A 16 8.54 13.05 -7.82
CA VAL A 16 7.20 12.97 -7.23
C VAL A 16 7.36 12.97 -5.71
N PRO A 17 6.66 13.87 -4.97
CA PRO A 17 6.66 13.81 -3.52
C PRO A 17 6.16 12.45 -3.04
N LEU A 18 6.89 11.81 -2.11
CA LEU A 18 6.58 10.46 -1.63
C LEU A 18 5.12 10.33 -1.15
N HIS A 19 4.61 11.32 -0.41
CA HIS A 19 3.22 11.31 0.04
C HIS A 19 2.21 11.25 -1.12
N ARG A 20 2.49 11.90 -2.26
CA ARG A 20 1.61 11.84 -3.44
C ARG A 20 1.65 10.48 -4.11
N LEU A 21 2.84 9.87 -4.18
CA LEU A 21 2.98 8.52 -4.69
C LEU A 21 2.19 7.53 -3.83
N ILE A 22 2.35 7.60 -2.51
CA ILE A 22 1.67 6.73 -1.54
C ILE A 22 0.15 6.90 -1.67
N LEU A 23 -0.36 8.13 -1.59
CA LEU A 23 -1.80 8.40 -1.73
C LEU A 23 -2.38 7.91 -3.06
N SER A 24 -1.61 8.02 -4.15
CA SER A 24 -2.05 7.54 -5.46
C SER A 24 -2.10 6.02 -5.50
N LEU A 25 -1.12 5.35 -4.88
CA LEU A 25 -1.08 3.90 -4.79
C LEU A 25 -2.20 3.37 -3.88
N SER A 26 -2.44 3.97 -2.72
CA SER A 26 -3.55 3.61 -1.82
C SER A 26 -4.89 3.68 -2.54
N LYS A 27 -5.14 4.75 -3.30
CA LYS A 27 -6.35 4.87 -4.13
C LYS A 27 -6.43 3.80 -5.21
N ALA A 28 -5.32 3.48 -5.87
CA ALA A 28 -5.29 2.42 -6.88
C ALA A 28 -5.55 1.03 -6.28
N LEU A 29 -5.15 0.79 -5.03
CA LEU A 29 -5.46 -0.44 -4.30
C LEU A 29 -6.96 -0.54 -4.00
N ASP A 30 -7.60 0.57 -3.60
CA ASP A 30 -9.06 0.64 -3.34
C ASP A 30 -9.90 0.55 -4.62
N CYS A 31 -9.40 1.02 -5.77
CA CYS A 31 -10.10 0.94 -7.07
C CYS A 31 -10.42 -0.50 -7.53
N ALA A 32 -9.85 -1.51 -6.88
CA ALA A 32 -10.17 -2.90 -7.18
C ALA A 32 -11.60 -3.28 -6.76
N ASP A 33 -12.20 -2.63 -5.76
CA ASP A 33 -13.51 -3.00 -5.25
C ASP A 33 -14.34 -1.75 -4.86
N ALA A 34 -15.50 -1.59 -5.52
CA ALA A 34 -16.41 -0.45 -5.31
C ALA A 34 -17.00 -0.40 -3.89
N GLU A 35 -16.93 -1.48 -3.12
CA GLU A 35 -17.40 -1.52 -1.75
C GLU A 35 -16.30 -1.22 -0.72
N VAL A 36 -15.05 -1.05 -1.16
CA VAL A 36 -13.84 -0.82 -0.34
C VAL A 36 -13.31 0.61 -0.54
N VAL A 37 -14.17 1.52 -0.99
CA VAL A 37 -13.83 2.93 -1.24
C VAL A 37 -13.15 3.54 -0.01
N ASP A 38 -11.97 4.10 -0.26
CA ASP A 38 -11.11 4.75 0.74
C ASP A 38 -10.74 3.86 1.93
N HIS A 39 -10.77 2.53 1.82
CA HIS A 39 -10.40 1.64 2.93
C HIS A 39 -8.98 1.91 3.41
N GLN A 40 -8.00 1.95 2.50
CA GLN A 40 -6.61 2.20 2.89
C GLN A 40 -6.48 3.55 3.62
N LEU A 41 -7.16 4.60 3.13
CA LEU A 41 -7.10 5.94 3.72
C LEU A 41 -7.84 6.04 5.06
N ARG A 42 -8.98 5.37 5.21
CA ARG A 42 -9.73 5.30 6.47
C ARG A 42 -8.94 4.55 7.53
N THR A 43 -8.34 3.42 7.17
CA THR A 43 -7.44 2.65 8.04
C THR A 43 -6.24 3.50 8.46
N ALA A 44 -5.60 4.20 7.53
CA ALA A 44 -4.50 5.11 7.84
C ALA A 44 -4.92 6.25 8.79
N TYR A 45 -6.08 6.86 8.56
CA TYR A 45 -6.62 7.88 9.44
C TYR A 45 -6.83 7.37 10.87
N VAL A 46 -7.51 6.25 11.04
CA VAL A 46 -7.80 5.66 12.36
C VAL A 46 -6.51 5.27 13.06
N ALA A 47 -5.58 4.59 12.37
CA ALA A 47 -4.30 4.17 12.94
C ALA A 47 -3.46 5.37 13.40
N THR A 48 -3.33 6.41 12.57
CA THR A 48 -2.59 7.63 12.93
C THR A 48 -3.28 8.40 14.05
N ALA A 49 -4.62 8.43 14.10
CA ALA A 49 -5.36 9.04 15.20
C ALA A 49 -5.11 8.34 16.53
N LEU A 50 -5.08 6.99 16.54
CA LEU A 50 -4.75 6.19 17.71
C LEU A 50 -3.29 6.43 18.15
N ALA A 51 -2.34 6.37 17.21
CA ALA A 51 -0.92 6.62 17.51
C ALA A 51 -0.69 8.02 18.10
N ARG A 52 -1.44 9.02 17.63
CA ARG A 52 -1.40 10.37 18.21
C ARG A 52 -1.91 10.40 19.66
N GLN A 53 -2.92 9.62 20.02
CA GLN A 53 -3.40 9.50 21.41
C GLN A 53 -2.40 8.75 22.30
N MET A 54 -1.45 8.03 21.71
CA MET A 54 -0.39 7.31 22.40
C MET A 54 0.92 8.11 22.47
N ASP A 55 0.86 9.42 22.18
CA ASP A 55 2.00 10.36 22.22
C ASP A 55 3.16 10.03 21.28
N PHE A 56 2.87 9.39 20.13
CA PHE A 56 3.89 9.12 19.11
C PHE A 56 4.44 10.43 18.51
N THR A 57 5.73 10.43 18.21
CA THR A 57 6.40 11.56 17.56
C THR A 57 5.88 11.81 16.15
N LYS A 58 6.10 13.02 15.61
CA LYS A 58 5.69 13.35 14.22
C LYS A 58 6.23 12.37 13.18
N GLU A 59 7.45 11.90 13.37
CA GLU A 59 8.09 10.94 12.47
C GLU A 59 7.42 9.56 12.55
N GLU A 60 7.14 9.07 13.76
CA GLU A 60 6.42 7.82 13.97
C GLU A 60 4.98 7.89 13.43
N LEU A 61 4.30 9.02 13.55
CA LEU A 61 2.97 9.23 12.96
C LEU A 61 3.02 9.11 11.43
N LEU A 62 4.08 9.59 10.78
CA LEU A 62 4.28 9.43 9.33
C LEU A 62 4.54 7.96 8.98
N HIS A 63 5.32 7.24 9.79
CA HIS A 63 5.51 5.80 9.59
C HIS A 63 4.21 5.01 9.72
N VAL A 64 3.41 5.28 10.76
CA VAL A 64 2.09 4.67 10.95
C VAL A 64 1.19 4.96 9.76
N PHE A 65 1.15 6.22 9.31
CA PHE A 65 0.35 6.62 8.15
C PHE A 65 0.77 5.86 6.89
N HIS A 66 2.06 5.85 6.56
CA HIS A 66 2.57 5.16 5.36
C HIS A 66 2.34 3.65 5.43
N ALA A 67 2.58 3.02 6.59
CA ALA A 67 2.38 1.60 6.78
C ALA A 67 0.90 1.21 6.60
N ALA A 68 -0.01 1.94 7.24
CA ALA A 68 -1.45 1.68 7.14
C ALA A 68 -2.00 1.96 5.73
N ALA A 69 -1.53 3.02 5.07
CA ALA A 69 -1.94 3.37 3.71
C ALA A 69 -1.49 2.35 2.64
N LEU A 70 -0.50 1.52 2.94
CA LEU A 70 0.08 0.53 2.04
C LEU A 70 -0.05 -0.91 2.56
N HIS A 71 -0.77 -1.15 3.65
CA HIS A 71 -0.70 -2.44 4.34
C HIS A 71 -1.13 -3.63 3.48
N ASP A 72 -2.06 -3.41 2.54
CA ASP A 72 -2.54 -4.41 1.58
C ASP A 72 -1.86 -4.36 0.21
N ILE A 73 -0.74 -3.64 0.05
CA ILE A 73 -0.02 -3.55 -1.23
C ILE A 73 0.35 -4.93 -1.80
N GLY A 74 0.52 -5.92 -0.92
CA GLY A 74 0.82 -7.30 -1.25
C GLY A 74 -0.36 -8.12 -1.79
N MET A 75 -1.59 -7.59 -1.75
CA MET A 75 -2.82 -8.27 -2.21
C MET A 75 -3.13 -8.02 -3.71
N MET A 76 -2.17 -7.52 -4.49
CA MET A 76 -2.40 -7.15 -5.90
C MET A 76 -2.48 -8.31 -6.90
N GLN A 77 -2.33 -9.58 -6.48
CA GLN A 77 -2.42 -10.72 -7.42
C GLN A 77 -3.87 -10.97 -7.88
N ALA A 78 -4.04 -11.25 -9.18
CA ALA A 78 -5.35 -11.37 -9.82
C ALA A 78 -6.21 -12.50 -9.22
N GLU A 79 -5.61 -13.64 -8.86
CA GLU A 79 -6.32 -14.74 -8.19
C GLU A 79 -6.83 -14.37 -6.79
N GLU A 80 -6.06 -13.60 -6.02
CA GLU A 80 -6.44 -13.16 -4.67
C GLU A 80 -7.55 -12.12 -4.72
N ARG A 81 -7.49 -11.22 -5.72
CA ARG A 81 -8.54 -10.26 -6.05
C ARG A 81 -9.85 -10.95 -6.44
N LEU A 82 -9.79 -11.95 -7.32
CA LEU A 82 -10.97 -12.73 -7.73
C LEU A 82 -11.58 -13.55 -6.59
N GLN A 83 -10.77 -14.02 -5.63
CA GLN A 83 -11.26 -14.78 -4.47
C GLN A 83 -11.87 -13.88 -3.40
N ALA A 84 -11.26 -12.72 -3.10
CA ALA A 84 -11.83 -11.72 -2.19
C ALA A 84 -13.19 -11.20 -2.71
N MET A 85 -13.32 -10.96 -4.02
CA MET A 85 -14.59 -10.57 -4.65
C MET A 85 -15.67 -11.67 -4.61
N ARG A 86 -15.28 -12.95 -4.62
CA ARG A 86 -16.23 -14.09 -4.66
C ARG A 86 -16.72 -14.51 -3.27
N HIS A 87 -15.99 -14.19 -2.22
CA HIS A 87 -16.33 -14.61 -0.86
C HIS A 87 -16.12 -13.47 0.12
N ARG A 88 -17.17 -12.66 0.33
CA ARG A 88 -17.35 -11.91 1.57
C ARG A 88 -17.81 -12.82 2.71
N ASP A 89 -16.99 -13.84 2.98
CA ASP A 89 -16.99 -14.54 4.24
C ASP A 89 -15.74 -14.09 4.99
N ARG A 90 -15.89 -13.70 6.26
CA ARG A 90 -14.78 -13.32 7.15
C ARG A 90 -13.65 -14.38 7.19
N GLN A 91 -13.97 -15.63 6.83
CA GLN A 91 -13.02 -16.73 6.67
C GLN A 91 -12.10 -16.57 5.45
N ALA A 92 -12.56 -15.98 4.35
CA ALA A 92 -11.77 -15.76 3.14
C ALA A 92 -10.73 -14.64 3.32
N GLU A 93 -11.08 -13.57 4.04
CA GLU A 93 -10.12 -12.53 4.48
C GLU A 93 -9.04 -13.15 5.37
N TYR A 94 -9.44 -13.96 6.35
CA TYR A 94 -8.51 -14.67 7.23
C TYR A 94 -7.59 -15.64 6.46
N ALA A 95 -8.14 -16.40 5.51
CA ALA A 95 -7.37 -17.30 4.66
C ALA A 95 -6.38 -16.54 3.77
N THR A 96 -6.77 -15.37 3.24
CA THR A 96 -5.88 -14.51 2.46
C THR A 96 -4.75 -13.97 3.33
N GLY A 97 -5.06 -13.52 4.54
CA GLY A 97 -4.05 -13.12 5.53
C GLY A 97 -3.04 -14.24 5.86
N GLN A 98 -3.50 -15.48 6.01
CA GLN A 98 -2.61 -16.63 6.23
C GLN A 98 -1.70 -16.94 5.03
N ARG A 99 -2.22 -16.84 3.80
CA ARG A 99 -1.38 -17.01 2.59
C ARG A 99 -0.34 -15.91 2.47
N HIS A 100 -0.69 -14.69 2.85
CA HIS A 100 0.26 -13.58 2.88
C HIS A 100 1.39 -13.84 3.88
N LEU A 101 1.06 -14.33 5.08
CA LEU A 101 2.05 -14.72 6.08
C LEU A 101 2.97 -15.84 5.56
N ALA A 102 2.45 -16.82 4.82
CA ALA A 102 3.25 -17.85 4.19
C ALA A 102 4.24 -17.27 3.15
N ARG A 103 3.82 -16.25 2.38
CA ARG A 103 4.71 -15.57 1.43
C ARG A 103 5.80 -14.74 2.11
N ILE A 104 5.50 -14.10 3.25
CA ILE A 104 6.52 -13.43 4.06
C ILE A 104 7.56 -14.43 4.56
N ARG A 105 7.13 -15.65 4.94
CA ARG A 105 8.07 -16.71 5.31
C ARG A 105 8.97 -17.12 4.13
N ASP A 106 8.40 -17.22 2.93
CA ASP A 106 9.12 -17.68 1.74
C ASP A 106 9.96 -16.55 1.08
N ASN A 107 9.64 -15.28 1.37
CA ASN A 107 10.38 -14.08 0.97
C ASN A 107 10.49 -13.11 2.15
N PRO A 108 11.38 -13.40 3.13
CA PRO A 108 11.48 -12.62 4.35
C PRO A 108 11.91 -11.18 4.05
N PRO A 109 11.41 -10.19 4.81
CA PRO A 109 11.88 -8.83 4.68
C PRO A 109 13.39 -8.79 4.91
N VAL A 110 14.10 -8.03 4.09
CA VAL A 110 15.53 -7.79 4.29
C VAL A 110 15.71 -7.22 5.70
N PRO A 111 16.62 -7.77 6.53
CA PRO A 111 16.83 -7.26 7.87
C PRO A 111 17.07 -5.76 7.83
N VAL A 112 16.35 -5.00 8.65
CA VAL A 112 16.62 -3.57 8.81
C VAL A 112 17.99 -3.45 9.45
N VAL A 113 19.02 -3.17 8.65
CA VAL A 113 20.34 -2.82 9.15
C VAL A 113 20.17 -1.47 9.84
N GLN A 114 20.27 -1.45 11.17
CA GLN A 114 20.28 -0.18 11.90
C GLN A 114 21.46 0.66 11.37
N PRO A 115 21.28 1.99 11.19
CA PRO A 115 22.39 2.84 10.77
C PRO A 115 23.54 2.68 11.76
N VAL A 116 24.72 2.32 11.25
CA VAL A 116 25.95 2.31 12.04
C VAL A 116 26.23 3.76 12.39
N GLY A 117 26.25 4.06 13.69
CA GLY A 117 26.55 5.39 14.24
C GLY A 117 27.99 5.84 14.00
#